data_AF-A0A848Y7T4-F1
#
_entry.id   AF-A0A848Y7T4-F1
#
_cell.length_a   1.000
_cell.length_b   1.000
_cell.length_c   1.000
_cell.angle_alpha   90.00
_cell.angle_beta   90.00
_cell.angle_gamma   90.00
#
_symmetry.space_group_name_H-M   'P 1'
#
loop_
_entity.id
_entity.type
_entity.pdbx_description
1 polymer ?
#
loop_
_entity_poly.entity_id
_entity_poly.type
_entity_poly.pdbx_seq_one_letter_code
_entity_poly.pdbx_strand_id
1 'polypeptide(L)'
;ADVELDWSAPVADTYNKIRAGNPQPGAWTTFQGQEVQIYDSRRQEGDGNPGEVVNVSDEGVIVQGQGGQIIVKRVRPKGGDKVPASEWAAAAGVVAGSTLGN
;
A
#
# COMPACT_ATOMS: atom_id res chain seq x y z
N ALA A 1 -1.71 -11.25 -14.90
CA ALA A 1 -0.83 -11.72 -13.82
C ALA A 1 -0.79 -10.62 -12.79
N ASP A 2 -1.48 -10.79 -11.66
CA ASP A 2 -1.51 -9.78 -10.61
C ASP A 2 -0.13 -9.63 -9.97
N VAL A 3 0.26 -8.41 -9.60
CA VAL A 3 1.63 -8.11 -9.11
C VAL A 3 1.61 -7.96 -7.61
N GLU A 4 2.06 -8.99 -6.89
CA GLU A 4 2.24 -8.92 -5.44
C GLU A 4 3.36 -7.93 -5.09
N LEU A 5 3.08 -7.03 -4.15
CA LEU A 5 4.04 -6.08 -3.62
C LEU A 5 4.89 -6.74 -2.56
N ASP A 6 6.19 -6.79 -2.85
CA ASP A 6 7.22 -7.09 -1.87
C ASP A 6 7.66 -5.76 -1.24
N TRP A 7 7.29 -5.54 0.02
CA TRP A 7 7.65 -4.33 0.75
C TRP A 7 9.13 -4.30 1.15
N SER A 8 9.79 -5.47 1.20
CA SER A 8 11.22 -5.58 1.50
C SER A 8 12.12 -5.17 0.34
N ALA A 9 11.56 -5.05 -0.87
CA ALA A 9 12.25 -4.51 -2.04
C ALA A 9 12.48 -2.99 -1.92
N PRO A 10 13.47 -2.43 -2.66
CA PRO A 10 13.69 -0.99 -2.71
C PRO A 10 12.39 -0.23 -3.00
N VAL A 11 12.15 0.86 -2.26
CA VAL A 11 10.91 1.67 -2.38
C VAL A 11 10.64 2.12 -3.83
N ALA A 12 11.71 2.34 -4.61
CA ALA A 12 11.61 2.67 -6.03
C ALA A 12 10.98 1.55 -6.86
N ASP A 13 11.30 0.29 -6.58
CA ASP A 13 10.78 -0.88 -7.29
C ASP A 13 9.33 -1.14 -6.90
N THR A 14 9.00 -1.06 -5.62
CA THR A 14 7.62 -1.18 -5.13
C THR A 14 6.73 -0.08 -5.73
N TYR A 15 7.22 1.17 -5.75
CA TYR A 15 6.53 2.27 -6.43
C TYR A 15 6.37 2.03 -7.95
N ASN A 16 7.41 1.53 -8.62
CA ASN A 16 7.37 1.22 -10.04
C ASN A 16 6.36 0.09 -10.36
N LYS A 17 6.22 -0.91 -9.49
CA LYS A 17 5.20 -1.95 -9.61
C LYS A 17 3.80 -1.36 -9.51
N ILE A 18 3.54 -0.48 -8.53
CA ILE A 18 2.24 0.18 -8.36
C ILE A 18 1.88 1.00 -9.60
N ARG A 19 2.81 1.81 -10.14
CA ARG A 19 2.52 2.65 -11.32
C ARG A 19 2.33 1.82 -12.59
N ALA A 20 3.10 0.75 -12.77
CA ALA A 20 3.03 -0.10 -13.96
C ALA A 20 1.77 -0.97 -13.99
N GLY A 21 1.23 -1.31 -12.81
CA GLY A 21 -0.01 -2.08 -12.68
C GLY A 21 -1.30 -1.28 -12.88
N ASN A 22 -1.24 0.03 -13.10
CA ASN A 22 -2.41 0.90 -13.26
C ASN A 22 -2.67 1.17 -14.76
N PRO A 23 -3.82 0.79 -15.37
CA PRO A 23 -5.08 0.37 -14.73
C PRO A 23 -5.28 -1.15 -14.48
N GLN A 24 -4.60 -2.05 -15.20
CA GLN A 24 -4.66 -3.50 -14.94
C GLN A 24 -3.28 -4.13 -15.18
N PRO A 25 -2.92 -5.19 -14.44
CA PRO A 25 -3.74 -5.99 -13.51
C PRO A 25 -3.89 -5.43 -12.07
N GLY A 26 -3.18 -4.35 -11.73
CA GLY A 26 -3.15 -3.78 -10.39
C GLY A 26 -2.11 -4.46 -9.50
N ALA A 27 -1.24 -3.66 -8.87
CA ALA A 27 -0.38 -4.19 -7.83
C ALA A 27 -1.19 -4.40 -6.55
N TRP A 28 -0.88 -5.43 -5.77
CA TRP A 28 -1.66 -5.79 -4.59
C TRP A 28 -0.78 -6.23 -3.43
N THR A 29 -1.33 -6.16 -2.22
CA THR A 29 -0.70 -6.66 -1.00
C THR A 29 -1.78 -7.26 -0.09
N THR A 30 -1.41 -7.77 1.08
CA THR A 30 -2.34 -8.30 2.07
C THR A 30 -2.39 -7.42 3.30
N PHE A 31 -3.56 -7.39 3.95
CA PHE A 31 -3.72 -6.91 5.32
C PHE A 31 -4.58 -7.91 6.07
N GLN A 32 -4.08 -8.48 7.17
CA GLN A 32 -4.78 -9.53 7.93
C GLN A 32 -5.28 -10.69 7.06
N GLY A 33 -4.47 -11.10 6.07
CA GLY A 33 -4.80 -12.17 5.13
C GLY A 33 -5.84 -11.81 4.05
N GLN A 34 -6.31 -10.56 4.00
CA GLN A 34 -7.20 -10.07 2.94
C GLN A 34 -6.41 -9.29 1.89
N GLU A 35 -6.64 -9.59 0.62
CA GLU A 35 -6.01 -8.89 -0.50
C GLU A 35 -6.58 -7.48 -0.66
N VAL A 36 -5.67 -6.54 -0.90
CA VAL A 36 -5.98 -5.15 -1.22
C VAL A 36 -5.13 -4.72 -2.41
N GLN A 37 -5.78 -4.30 -3.49
CA GLN A 37 -5.08 -3.72 -4.64
C GLN A 37 -4.75 -2.26 -4.34
N ILE A 38 -3.55 -1.85 -4.71
CA ILE A 38 -2.97 -0.53 -4.43
C ILE A 38 -2.95 0.28 -5.72
N TYR A 39 -3.49 1.50 -5.64
CA TYR A 39 -3.53 2.45 -6.74
C TYR A 39 -3.09 3.84 -6.25
N ASP A 40 -2.67 4.68 -7.19
CA ASP A 40 -2.35 6.09 -6.96
C ASP A 40 -1.46 6.29 -5.73
N SER A 41 -0.14 6.21 -5.92
CA SER A 41 0.81 6.32 -4.83
C SER A 41 1.80 7.46 -5.02
N ARG A 42 2.46 7.87 -3.93
CA ARG A 42 3.58 8.81 -3.94
C ARG A 42 4.73 8.25 -3.09
N ARG A 43 5.96 8.47 -3.51
CA ARG A 43 7.13 8.19 -2.68
C ARG A 43 7.46 9.37 -1.79
N GLN A 44 7.96 9.09 -0.60
CA GLN A 44 8.62 10.07 0.25
C GLN A 44 9.83 9.45 0.96
N GLU A 45 10.67 10.30 1.52
CA GLU A 45 11.78 9.88 2.36
C GLU A 45 11.26 9.36 3.71
N GLY A 46 11.96 8.41 4.29
CA GLY A 46 11.60 7.83 5.58
C GLY A 46 12.35 6.53 5.82
N ASP A 47 12.46 6.15 7.09
CA ASP A 47 13.15 4.95 7.53
C ASP A 47 12.31 4.20 8.57
N GLY A 48 12.49 2.88 8.65
CA GLY A 48 11.69 2.01 9.48
C GLY A 48 11.61 0.59 8.93
N ASN A 49 10.68 -0.20 9.46
CA ASN A 49 10.53 -1.59 9.07
C ASN A 49 9.70 -1.72 7.77
N PRO A 50 10.22 -2.35 6.72
CA PRO A 50 9.46 -2.61 5.50
C PRO A 50 8.11 -3.30 5.77
N GLY A 51 7.06 -2.80 5.13
CA GLY A 51 5.68 -3.30 5.29
C GLY A 51 4.91 -2.65 6.44
N GLU A 52 5.58 -1.93 7.35
CA GLU A 52 4.92 -1.26 8.47
C GLU A 52 4.14 -0.02 8.00
N VAL A 53 2.91 0.12 8.48
CA VAL A 53 2.11 1.33 8.32
C VAL A 53 2.61 2.37 9.31
N VAL A 54 3.19 3.44 8.79
CA VAL A 54 3.78 4.53 9.59
C VAL A 54 2.70 5.50 10.05
N ASN A 55 1.72 5.79 9.19
CA ASN A 55 0.64 6.72 9.49
C ASN A 55 -0.60 6.46 8.63
N VAL A 56 -1.76 6.84 9.15
CA VAL A 56 -3.04 6.88 8.43
C VAL A 56 -3.63 8.27 8.59
N SER A 57 -3.87 8.95 7.47
CA SER A 57 -4.41 10.31 7.44
C SER A 57 -5.27 10.52 6.20
N ASP A 58 -5.88 11.70 6.05
CA ASP A 58 -6.66 12.05 4.86
C ASP A 58 -5.84 12.06 3.57
N GLU A 59 -4.51 12.19 3.65
CA GLU A 59 -3.62 12.07 2.48
C GLU A 59 -3.53 10.63 1.97
N GLY A 60 -3.75 9.65 2.87
CA GLY A 60 -3.67 8.22 2.58
C GLY A 60 -3.00 7.42 3.70
N VAL A 61 -2.62 6.19 3.35
CA VAL A 61 -1.89 5.26 4.23
C VAL A 61 -0.42 5.31 3.87
N ILE A 62 0.43 5.68 4.82
CA ILE A 62 1.88 5.71 4.64
C ILE A 62 2.44 4.36 5.05
N VAL A 63 3.03 3.65 4.10
CA VAL A 63 3.64 2.33 4.30
C VAL A 63 5.14 2.45 4.08
N GLN A 64 5.91 1.90 5.00
CA GLN A 64 7.35 1.85 4.90
C GLN A 64 7.77 0.80 3.86
N GLY A 65 8.66 1.19 2.96
CA GLY A 65 9.40 0.28 2.09
C GLY A 65 10.89 0.30 2.44
N GLN A 66 11.69 -0.45 1.70
CA GLN A 66 13.14 -0.41 1.91
C GLN A 66 13.74 0.90 1.39
N GLY A 67 14.33 1.69 2.28
CA GLY A 67 15.00 2.96 1.95
C GLY A 67 14.06 4.12 1.59
N GLY A 68 12.79 4.05 1.98
CA GLY A 68 11.82 5.14 1.83
C GLY A 68 10.39 4.67 2.08
N GLN A 69 9.43 5.58 1.95
CA GLN A 69 8.01 5.33 2.22
C GLN A 69 7.15 5.51 0.99
N ILE A 70 6.01 4.83 0.98
CA ILE A 70 4.96 4.96 -0.03
C ILE A 70 3.69 5.45 0.64
N ILE A 71 3.21 6.61 0.19
CA ILE A 71 1.86 7.10 0.49
C ILE A 71 0.91 6.45 -0.50
N VAL A 72 0.06 5.56 -0.02
CA VAL A 72 -1.02 4.94 -0.78
C VAL A 72 -2.25 5.83 -0.68
N LYS A 73 -2.75 6.34 -1.81
CA LYS A 73 -3.91 7.25 -1.83
C LYS A 73 -5.22 6.54 -2.13
N ARG A 74 -5.19 5.49 -2.96
CA ARG A 74 -6.38 4.72 -3.30
C ARG A 74 -6.11 3.24 -3.24
N VAL A 75 -7.14 2.50 -2.85
CA VAL A 75 -7.10 1.06 -2.78
C VAL A 75 -8.37 0.46 -3.33
N ARG A 76 -8.33 -0.83 -3.65
CA ARG A 76 -9.51 -1.63 -3.92
C ARG A 76 -9.41 -2.90 -3.08
N PRO A 77 -10.18 -3.00 -1.98
CA PRO A 77 -10.31 -4.24 -1.24
C PRO A 77 -10.90 -5.33 -2.14
N LYS A 78 -10.55 -6.60 -1.88
CA LYS A 78 -11.05 -7.74 -2.65
C LYS A 78 -12.58 -7.70 -2.79
N GLY A 79 -13.07 -7.74 -4.03
CA GLY A 79 -14.50 -7.74 -4.35
C GLY A 79 -15.23 -6.38 -4.17
N GLY A 80 -14.52 -5.33 -3.77
CA GLY A 80 -15.08 -3.99 -3.58
C GLY A 80 -14.79 -3.01 -4.73
N ASP A 81 -15.17 -1.76 -4.50
CA ASP A 81 -14.86 -0.62 -5.38
C ASP A 81 -13.52 0.04 -5.03
N LYS A 82 -13.01 0.86 -5.94
CA LYS A 82 -11.81 1.67 -5.72
C LYS A 82 -12.15 2.85 -4.80
N VAL A 83 -11.64 2.86 -3.57
CA VAL A 83 -11.92 3.87 -2.53
C VAL A 83 -10.65 4.62 -2.10
N PRO A 84 -10.75 5.77 -1.41
CA PRO A 84 -9.63 6.38 -0.71
C PRO A 84 -8.99 5.40 0.29
N ALA A 85 -7.66 5.42 0.39
CA ALA A 85 -6.93 4.51 1.28
C ALA A 85 -7.26 4.76 2.77
N SER A 86 -7.56 6.01 3.14
CA SER A 86 -7.98 6.39 4.48
C SER A 86 -9.33 5.78 4.87
N GLU A 87 -10.29 5.77 3.95
CA GLU A 87 -11.62 5.19 4.15
C GLU A 87 -11.51 3.66 4.34
N TRP A 88 -10.73 3.01 3.48
CA TRP A 88 -10.43 1.59 3.66
C TRP A 88 -9.72 1.31 4.98
N ALA A 89 -8.73 2.13 5.35
CA ALA A 89 -8.00 1.95 6.60
C ALA A 89 -8.93 2.03 7.82
N ALA A 90 -9.86 2.99 7.83
CA ALA A 90 -10.86 3.11 8.89
C ALA A 90 -11.80 1.89 8.94
N ALA A 91 -12.25 1.39 7.79
CA ALA A 91 -13.15 0.24 7.71
C ALA A 91 -12.46 -1.10 8.06
N ALA A 92 -11.20 -1.27 7.66
CA ALA A 92 -10.42 -2.48 7.87
C ALA A 92 -9.70 -2.51 9.24
N GLY A 93 -9.60 -1.36 9.92
CA GLY A 93 -8.85 -1.25 11.18
C GLY A 93 -7.33 -1.15 11.00
N VAL A 94 -6.89 -0.57 9.87
CA VAL A 94 -5.48 -0.27 9.63
C VAL A 94 -5.10 0.96 10.45
N VAL A 95 -4.09 0.81 11.29
CA VAL A 95 -3.55 1.87 12.15
C VAL A 95 -2.02 1.91 12.05
N ALA A 96 -1.39 2.98 12.54
CA ALA A 96 0.06 3.02 12.67
C ALA A 96 0.58 1.80 13.47
N GLY A 97 1.66 1.18 13.00
CA GLY A 97 2.20 -0.08 13.51
C GLY A 97 1.56 -1.34 12.94
N SER A 98 0.53 -1.22 12.09
CA SER A 98 0.01 -2.36 11.31
C SER A 98 1.04 -2.81 10.26
N THR A 99 0.97 -4.06 9.83
CA THR A 99 1.84 -4.58 8.75
C THR A 99 1.03 -4.94 7.52
N LEU A 100 1.50 -4.53 6.35
CA LEU A 100 1.03 -4.97 5.04
C LEU A 100 1.99 -5.99 4.44
N GLY A 101 1.45 -6.95 3.69
CA GLY A 101 2.19 -8.09 3.17
C GLY A 101 2.17 -9.28 4.12
N ASN A 102 2.78 -10.36 3.67
CA ASN A 102 2.93 -11.62 4.43
C ASN A 102 4.34 -11.75 5.00
#